data_AF-A0A3S9NFS8-F1
#
_entry.id   AF-A0A3S9NFS8-F1
#
_cell.length_a   1.000
_cell.length_b   1.000
_cell.length_c   1.000
_cell.angle_alpha   90.00
_cell.angle_beta   90.00
_cell.angle_gamma   90.00
#
_symmetry.space_group_name_H-M   'P 1'
#
loop_
_entity.id
_entity.type
_entity.pdbx_description
1 polymer ?
#
loop_
_entity_poly.entity_id
_entity_poly.type
_entity_poly.pdbx_seq_one_letter_code
_entity_poly.pdbx_strand_id
1 'polypeptide(L)'
;MYRRVQRSLPGAKAEDERSPPKPAGDGTRAWGSTELDIRNFPKPAEVRWKSKDGAAHGACIDIGRIFEDELIWHNLRKEDMTDFYSGPVAGAPDIYLEVDDRTINVYTAMFIPTKAEQIPGNKDSDFRKDVLLVWSRTY
;
A
#
# COMPACT_ATOMS: atom_id res chain seq x y z
N MET A 1 -38.76 -11.39 4.96
CA MET A 1 -38.84 -10.79 3.61
C MET A 1 -38.73 -9.27 3.79
N TYR A 2 -37.54 -8.69 3.62
CA TYR A 2 -37.34 -7.24 3.56
C TYR A 2 -36.20 -6.93 2.58
N ARG A 3 -36.52 -6.09 1.60
CA ARG A 3 -35.68 -5.61 0.50
C ARG A 3 -34.85 -4.43 1.02
N ARG A 4 -33.53 -4.48 0.93
CA ARG A 4 -32.66 -3.30 1.13
C ARG A 4 -31.93 -2.98 -0.17
N VAL A 5 -32.16 -1.75 -0.61
CA VAL A 5 -31.73 -1.11 -1.85
C VAL A 5 -30.21 -0.96 -1.86
N GLN A 6 -29.55 -1.45 -2.92
CA GLN A 6 -28.17 -1.10 -3.25
C GLN A 6 -28.14 0.39 -3.64
N ARG A 7 -27.46 1.22 -2.84
CA ARG A 7 -26.95 2.51 -3.31
C ARG A 7 -25.60 2.24 -3.95
N SER A 8 -25.54 2.37 -5.28
CA SER A 8 -24.29 2.36 -6.05
C SER A 8 -23.38 3.48 -5.57
N LEU A 9 -22.18 3.13 -5.12
CA LEU A 9 -21.07 4.07 -4.98
C LEU A 9 -20.42 4.25 -6.37
N PRO A 10 -20.14 5.49 -6.81
CA PRO A 10 -19.41 5.71 -8.04
C PRO A 10 -17.93 5.38 -7.81
N GLY A 11 -17.40 4.42 -8.55
CA GLY A 11 -15.99 4.02 -8.46
C GLY A 11 -15.71 2.52 -8.51
N ALA A 12 -16.68 1.66 -8.79
CA ALA A 12 -16.39 0.29 -9.19
C ALA A 12 -15.67 0.33 -10.55
N LYS A 13 -14.34 0.20 -10.56
CA LYS A 13 -13.61 -0.10 -11.79
C LYS A 13 -14.16 -1.40 -12.35
N ALA A 14 -14.49 -1.40 -13.63
CA ALA A 14 -15.13 -2.51 -14.31
C ALA A 14 -14.25 -3.78 -14.20
N GLU A 15 -14.90 -4.92 -13.98
CA GLU A 15 -14.29 -6.24 -13.73
C GLU A 15 -13.51 -6.83 -14.93
N ASP A 16 -13.16 -6.02 -15.94
CA ASP A 16 -12.57 -6.43 -17.21
C ASP A 16 -11.57 -5.41 -17.81
N GLU A 17 -10.94 -4.58 -16.97
CA GLU A 17 -9.94 -3.62 -17.46
C GLU A 17 -8.55 -4.30 -17.53
N ARG A 18 -7.93 -4.30 -18.72
CA ARG A 18 -6.52 -4.72 -18.88
C ARG A 18 -5.66 -3.89 -17.94
N SER A 19 -4.67 -4.51 -17.27
CA SER A 19 -3.72 -3.75 -16.45
C SER A 19 -3.18 -2.56 -17.26
N PRO A 20 -3.41 -1.31 -16.82
CA PRO A 20 -2.87 -0.17 -17.52
C PRO A 20 -1.34 -0.30 -17.56
N PRO A 21 -0.69 0.17 -18.63
CA PRO A 21 0.75 0.23 -18.65
C PRO A 21 1.23 1.05 -17.44
N LYS A 22 2.31 0.60 -16.79
CA LYS A 22 2.97 1.38 -15.75
C LYS A 22 3.15 2.82 -16.25
N PRO A 23 2.70 3.84 -15.50
CA PRO A 23 3.01 5.22 -15.82
C PRO A 23 4.53 5.37 -15.96
N ALA A 24 4.99 6.09 -16.97
CA ALA A 24 6.41 6.37 -17.11
C ALA A 24 6.88 7.28 -15.96
N GLY A 25 7.70 6.75 -15.05
CA GLY A 25 8.20 7.44 -13.85
C GLY A 25 7.95 6.68 -12.54
N ASP A 26 8.35 7.26 -11.42
CA ASP A 26 8.03 6.74 -10.08
C ASP A 26 6.56 7.04 -9.74
N GLY A 27 5.65 6.20 -10.26
CA GLY A 27 4.20 6.34 -10.14
C GLY A 27 3.65 6.16 -8.72
N THR A 28 4.50 5.83 -7.75
CA THR A 28 4.13 5.63 -6.34
C THR A 28 3.60 6.91 -5.68
N ARG A 29 4.04 8.09 -6.14
CA ARG A 29 3.60 9.40 -5.64
C ARG A 29 2.12 9.72 -5.89
N ALA A 30 1.47 9.00 -6.80
CA ALA A 30 0.06 9.20 -7.17
C ALA A 30 -0.90 8.19 -6.52
N TRP A 31 -0.39 7.30 -5.66
CA TRP A 31 -1.21 6.27 -5.02
C TRP A 31 -2.04 6.88 -3.88
N GLY A 32 -3.36 6.64 -3.91
CA GLY A 32 -4.24 6.90 -2.77
C GLY A 32 -4.11 5.76 -1.75
N SER A 33 -4.13 6.09 -0.46
CA SER A 33 -4.24 5.10 0.61
C SER A 33 -5.69 4.92 1.04
N THR A 34 -6.06 3.70 1.44
CA THR A 34 -7.31 3.42 2.15
C THR A 34 -6.92 2.92 3.53
N GLU A 35 -7.47 3.55 4.57
CA GLU A 35 -7.30 3.11 5.96
C GLU A 35 -7.94 1.72 6.12
N LEU A 36 -7.11 0.68 6.22
CA LEU A 36 -7.52 -0.66 6.57
C LEU A 36 -7.37 -0.80 8.09
N ASP A 37 -8.44 -0.46 8.80
CA ASP A 37 -8.65 -0.53 10.26
C ASP A 37 -7.77 -1.60 10.96
N ILE A 38 -6.82 -1.18 11.81
CA ILE A 38 -5.89 -2.11 12.46
C ILE A 38 -6.46 -2.60 13.80
N ARG A 39 -7.03 -3.81 13.78
CA ARG A 39 -6.93 -4.81 14.85
C ARG A 39 -6.82 -6.21 14.20
N ASN A 40 -5.57 -6.65 13.98
CA ASN A 40 -5.15 -7.90 13.36
C ASN A 40 -5.45 -8.06 11.85
N PHE A 41 -4.49 -7.59 11.06
CA PHE A 41 -4.21 -7.87 9.65
C PHE A 41 -5.38 -7.85 8.64
N PRO A 42 -5.23 -7.14 7.51
CA PRO A 42 -6.25 -7.18 6.48
C PRO A 42 -6.46 -8.62 5.99
N LYS A 43 -7.73 -8.95 5.67
CA LYS A 43 -8.07 -10.22 5.02
C LYS A 43 -7.21 -10.40 3.76
N PRO A 44 -6.92 -11.65 3.35
CA PRO A 44 -6.24 -11.89 2.10
C PRO A 44 -6.86 -11.11 0.94
N ALA A 45 -6.01 -10.53 0.09
CA ALA A 45 -6.44 -9.79 -1.08
C ALA A 45 -6.68 -10.77 -2.23
N GLU A 46 -7.93 -10.86 -2.69
CA GLU A 46 -8.27 -11.58 -3.91
C GLU A 46 -8.07 -10.67 -5.12
N VAL A 47 -7.21 -11.09 -6.05
CA VAL A 47 -6.83 -10.32 -7.23
C VAL A 47 -7.15 -11.15 -8.47
N ARG A 48 -7.89 -10.55 -9.41
CA ARG A 48 -8.14 -11.12 -10.74
C ARG A 48 -7.75 -10.09 -11.78
N TRP A 49 -7.01 -10.50 -12.80
CA TRP A 49 -6.53 -9.59 -13.84
C TRP A 49 -6.29 -10.32 -15.16
N LYS A 50 -6.10 -9.55 -16.23
CA LYS A 50 -5.61 -10.06 -17.51
C LYS A 50 -4.22 -9.48 -17.78
N SER A 51 -3.25 -10.35 -18.08
CA SER A 51 -1.93 -9.92 -18.53
C SER A 51 -1.99 -9.25 -19.90
N LYS A 52 -0.89 -8.63 -20.33
CA LYS A 52 -0.80 -7.88 -21.60
C LYS A 52 -1.06 -8.75 -22.82
N ASP A 53 -0.73 -10.05 -22.74
CA ASP A 53 -1.04 -11.07 -23.76
C ASP A 53 -2.51 -11.53 -23.74
N GLY A 54 -3.32 -11.03 -22.80
CA GLY A 54 -4.74 -11.35 -22.67
C GLY A 54 -5.05 -12.58 -21.82
N ALA A 55 -4.05 -13.29 -21.28
CA ALA A 55 -4.29 -14.43 -20.41
C ALA A 55 -4.93 -13.98 -19.08
N ALA A 56 -5.93 -14.72 -18.61
CA ALA A 56 -6.63 -14.44 -17.36
C ALA A 56 -5.90 -15.08 -16.18
N HIS A 57 -5.76 -14.34 -15.09
CA HIS A 57 -5.08 -14.74 -13.86
C HIS A 57 -5.95 -14.50 -12.64
N GLY A 58 -5.67 -15.26 -11.58
CA GLY A 58 -6.27 -15.08 -10.27
C GLY A 58 -5.29 -15.48 -9.17
N ALA A 59 -5.19 -14.67 -8.12
CA ALA A 59 -4.34 -14.94 -6.97
C ALA A 59 -5.04 -14.49 -5.67
N CYS A 60 -4.76 -15.21 -4.59
CA CYS A 60 -5.13 -14.82 -3.23
C CYS A 60 -3.83 -14.51 -2.47
N ILE A 61 -3.65 -13.25 -2.09
CA ILE A 61 -2.45 -12.77 -1.43
C ILE A 61 -2.73 -12.63 0.06
N ASP A 62 -2.11 -13.49 0.87
CA ASP A 62 -2.19 -13.42 2.33
C ASP A 62 -1.30 -12.28 2.85
N ILE A 63 -1.88 -11.09 2.95
CA ILE A 63 -1.19 -9.88 3.45
C ILE A 63 -0.76 -10.06 4.90
N GLY A 64 -1.57 -10.76 5.73
CA GLY A 64 -1.21 -11.04 7.12
C GLY A 64 0.08 -11.85 7.22
N ARG A 65 0.27 -12.83 6.34
CA ARG A 65 1.51 -13.60 6.26
C ARG A 65 2.72 -12.77 5.79
N ILE A 66 2.54 -11.77 4.93
CA ILE A 66 3.66 -10.90 4.51
C ILE A 66 4.19 -10.07 5.68
N PHE A 67 3.32 -9.72 6.62
CA PHE A 67 3.64 -8.89 7.78
C PHE A 67 3.55 -9.70 9.09
N GLU A 68 3.88 -11.00 9.09
CA GLU A 68 3.62 -11.92 10.21
C GLU A 68 4.22 -11.49 11.56
N ASP A 69 5.29 -10.70 11.54
CA ASP A 69 5.97 -10.18 12.73
C ASP A 69 5.30 -8.93 13.34
N GLU A 70 4.24 -8.40 12.73
CA GLU A 70 3.55 -7.16 13.15
C GLU A 70 4.48 -5.94 13.22
N LEU A 71 5.59 -5.95 12.46
CA LEU A 71 6.57 -4.87 12.43
C LEU A 71 6.30 -3.87 11.30
N ILE A 72 6.48 -2.59 11.61
CA ILE A 72 6.50 -1.51 10.62
C ILE A 72 7.85 -1.50 9.91
N TRP A 73 7.86 -1.56 8.58
CA TRP A 73 9.09 -1.54 7.79
C TRP A 73 9.39 -0.13 7.28
N HIS A 74 10.63 0.31 7.43
CA HIS A 74 11.10 1.62 6.95
C HIS A 74 12.62 1.65 6.74
N ASN A 75 13.12 2.62 5.96
CA ASN A 75 14.54 2.77 5.65
C ASN A 75 15.26 3.90 6.40
N LEU A 76 14.57 4.59 7.31
CA LEU A 76 15.17 5.68 8.06
C LEU A 76 16.03 5.14 9.21
N ARG A 77 17.17 5.79 9.50
CA ARG A 77 18.01 5.47 10.66
C ARG A 77 17.39 6.03 11.92
N LYS A 78 17.54 5.31 13.04
CA LYS A 78 16.96 5.73 14.33
C LYS A 78 17.48 7.09 14.77
N GLU A 79 18.75 7.39 14.53
CA GLU A 79 19.36 8.67 14.90
C GLU A 79 18.70 9.88 14.19
N ASP A 80 18.10 9.66 13.02
CA ASP A 80 17.45 10.69 12.20
C ASP A 80 15.96 10.86 12.53
N MET A 81 15.38 9.92 13.27
CA MET A 81 13.98 9.95 13.68
C MET A 81 13.80 10.86 14.90
N THR A 82 12.73 11.64 14.90
CA THR A 82 12.27 12.25 16.16
C THR A 82 11.92 11.12 17.14
N ASP A 83 12.02 11.36 18.45
CA ASP A 83 11.61 10.39 19.48
C ASP A 83 10.08 10.20 19.43
N PHE A 84 9.64 9.40 18.46
CA PHE A 84 8.25 9.12 18.12
C PHE A 84 7.82 7.71 18.59
N TYR A 85 8.78 6.91 19.07
CA TYR A 85 8.59 5.51 19.46
C TYR A 85 8.56 5.25 20.97
N SER A 86 8.18 6.25 21.78
CA SER A 86 7.80 6.01 23.18
C SER A 86 6.29 6.13 23.35
N GLY A 87 5.61 5.00 23.56
CA GLY A 87 4.17 4.92 23.78
C GLY A 87 3.37 4.39 22.57
N PRO A 88 2.03 4.29 22.68
CA PRO A 88 1.14 3.62 21.71
C PRO A 88 0.90 4.41 20.41
N VAL A 89 1.84 5.25 19.97
CA VAL A 89 1.62 6.32 18.98
C VAL A 89 2.33 6.04 17.65
N ALA A 90 2.65 4.79 17.34
CA ALA A 90 2.99 4.42 15.97
C ALA A 90 1.68 4.35 15.16
N GLY A 91 1.54 5.21 14.15
CA GLY A 91 0.39 5.15 13.23
C GLY A 91 0.36 3.86 12.39
N ALA A 92 -0.68 3.70 11.60
CA ALA A 92 -0.83 2.58 10.67
C ALA A 92 0.07 2.78 9.42
N PRO A 93 0.80 1.74 8.96
CA PRO A 93 1.43 1.80 7.65
C PRO A 93 0.37 1.69 6.54
N ASP A 94 0.62 2.36 5.43
CA ASP A 94 -0.08 2.11 4.17
C ASP A 94 0.44 0.81 3.56
N ILE A 95 -0.47 0.04 2.96
CA ILE A 95 -0.14 -1.16 2.19
C ILE A 95 -0.72 -0.99 0.78
N TYR A 96 0.12 -1.19 -0.23
CA TYR A 96 -0.27 -1.09 -1.64
C TYR A 96 -0.07 -2.42 -2.34
N LEU A 97 -1.06 -2.82 -3.15
CA LEU A 97 -0.95 -3.97 -4.04
C LEU A 97 -0.96 -3.48 -5.48
N GLU A 98 0.11 -3.77 -6.21
CA GLU A 98 0.26 -3.46 -7.63
C GLU A 98 0.17 -4.75 -8.45
N VAL A 99 -0.56 -4.70 -9.56
CA VAL A 99 -0.54 -5.72 -10.61
C VAL A 99 0.20 -5.16 -11.83
N ASP A 100 1.41 -5.66 -12.08
CA ASP A 100 2.23 -5.34 -13.24
C ASP A 100 2.34 -6.54 -14.18
N ASP A 101 1.45 -6.57 -15.18
CA ASP A 101 1.36 -7.63 -16.19
C ASP A 101 1.16 -9.03 -15.60
N ARG A 102 2.25 -9.76 -15.31
CA ARG A 102 2.24 -11.09 -14.70
C ARG A 102 2.75 -11.09 -13.27
N THR A 103 3.16 -9.94 -12.74
CA THR A 103 3.76 -9.81 -11.42
C THR A 103 2.83 -9.06 -10.49
N ILE A 104 2.60 -9.62 -9.31
CA ILE A 104 2.00 -8.89 -8.19
C ILE A 104 3.13 -8.40 -7.30
N ASN A 105 3.10 -7.11 -6.96
CA ASN A 105 3.99 -6.49 -5.99
C ASN A 105 3.16 -5.98 -4.81
N VAL A 106 3.66 -6.18 -3.59
CA VAL A 106 3.11 -5.55 -2.39
C VAL A 106 4.14 -4.59 -1.86
N TYR A 107 3.70 -3.37 -1.61
CA TYR A 107 4.51 -2.30 -1.04
C TYR A 107 3.94 -1.84 0.29
N THR A 108 4.76 -1.21 1.11
CA THR A 108 4.32 -0.50 2.31
C THR A 108 4.93 0.89 2.37
N ALA A 109 4.25 1.83 3.03
CA ALA A 109 4.82 3.13 3.38
C ALA A 109 4.33 3.57 4.75
N MET A 110 5.22 4.15 5.55
CA MET A 110 4.86 4.69 6.86
C MET A 110 5.31 6.14 6.97
N PHE A 111 4.46 6.97 7.57
CA PHE A 111 4.84 8.33 7.94
C PHE A 111 5.77 8.28 9.16
N ILE A 112 6.99 8.78 9.00
CA ILE A 112 8.01 8.79 10.06
C ILE A 112 8.54 10.21 10.22
N PRO A 113 8.25 10.85 11.36
CA PRO A 113 8.83 12.15 11.68
C PRO A 113 10.36 12.09 11.76
N THR A 114 11.01 13.10 11.21
CA THR A 114 12.47 13.24 11.17
C THR A 114 12.92 14.45 11.96
N LYS A 115 14.11 14.40 12.56
CA LYS A 115 14.66 15.52 13.33
C LYS A 115 14.96 16.76 12.48
N ALA A 116 15.21 16.57 11.20
CA ALA A 116 15.54 17.63 10.24
C ALA A 116 14.49 17.73 9.14
N GLU A 117 14.32 18.93 8.60
CA GLU A 117 13.49 19.18 7.42
C GLU A 117 14.08 18.45 6.20
N GLN A 118 13.26 17.73 5.44
CA GLN A 118 13.67 17.10 4.17
C GLN A 118 13.87 18.13 3.06
N ILE A 119 13.18 19.27 3.16
CA ILE A 119 13.32 20.44 2.28
C ILE A 119 13.76 21.62 3.13
N PRO A 120 14.99 22.14 2.98
CA PRO A 120 15.49 23.24 3.82
C PRO A 120 14.59 24.48 3.77
N GLY A 121 14.18 24.97 4.94
CA GLY A 121 13.30 26.11 5.12
C GLY A 121 11.81 25.77 5.09
N ASN A 122 11.44 24.50 4.89
CA ASN A 122 10.07 24.03 4.94
C ASN A 122 9.82 23.18 6.19
N LYS A 123 9.18 23.79 7.20
CA LYS A 123 8.87 23.15 8.47
C LYS A 123 7.89 21.99 8.35
N ASP A 124 7.08 21.96 7.29
CA ASP A 124 6.12 20.88 7.03
C ASP A 124 6.77 19.71 6.28
N SER A 125 8.09 19.71 6.13
CA SER A 125 8.85 18.62 5.48
C SER A 125 9.67 17.80 6.47
N ASP A 126 9.38 17.88 7.76
CA ASP A 126 10.08 17.15 8.84
C ASP A 126 9.62 15.68 8.96
N PHE A 127 9.37 15.02 7.83
CA PHE A 127 8.96 13.62 7.80
C PHE A 127 9.42 12.90 6.54
N ARG A 128 9.45 11.57 6.62
CA ARG A 128 9.61 10.66 5.48
C ARG A 128 8.40 9.74 5.36
N LYS A 129 8.04 9.42 4.12
CA LYS A 129 7.00 8.42 3.80
C LYS A 129 7.45 7.62 2.58
N ASP A 130 8.51 6.84 2.79
CA ASP A 130 9.12 6.05 1.73
C ASP A 130 8.26 4.83 1.39
N VAL A 131 8.12 4.54 0.10
CA VAL A 131 7.42 3.34 -0.39
C VAL A 131 8.45 2.21 -0.57
N LEU A 132 8.23 1.09 0.12
CA LEU A 132 9.13 -0.06 0.15
C LEU A 132 8.45 -1.29 -0.46
N LEU A 133 9.13 -1.99 -1.37
CA LEU A 133 8.69 -3.29 -1.86
C LEU A 133 8.92 -4.34 -0.76
N VAL A 134 7.86 -5.02 -0.34
CA VAL A 134 7.93 -6.01 0.74
C VAL A 134 7.72 -7.44 0.25
N TRP A 135 7.05 -7.60 -0.88
CA TRP A 135 6.79 -8.89 -1.48
C TRP A 135 6.56 -8.77 -2.99
N SER A 136 7.01 -9.76 -3.76
CA SER A 136 6.82 -9.81 -5.21
C SER A 136 6.70 -11.25 -5.68
N ARG A 137 5.80 -11.50 -6.64
CA ARG A 137 5.65 -12.81 -7.29
C ARG A 137 5.11 -12.69 -8.71
N THR A 138 5.71 -13.45 -9.62
CA THR A 138 5.27 -13.58 -11.02
C THR A 138 4.45 -14.85 -11.24
N TYR A 139 3.47 -14.77 -12.15
CA TYR A 139 2.48 -15.81 -12.50
C TYR A 139 2.47 -16.14 -14.00
#